data_AF-A0A6N9C3X2-F1
#
_entry.id   AF-A0A6N9C3X2-F1
#
_cell.length_a   1.000
_cell.length_b   1.000
_cell.length_c   1.000
_cell.angle_alpha   90.00
_cell.angle_beta   90.00
_cell.angle_gamma   90.00
#
_symmetry.space_group_name_H-M   'P 1'
#
loop_
_entity.id
_entity.type
_entity.pdbx_description
1 polymer ?
#
loop_
_entity_poly.entity_id
_entity_poly.type
_entity_poly.pdbx_seq_one_letter_code
_entity_poly.pdbx_strand_id
1 'polypeptide(L)' 'RFIDKWYPSSRTCHVCGAVNQDLNLSDRTWQCPNCHTELDRDRNAAINIHRVGASTLSEEVVSPDSSGSLR' A
#
# COMPACT_ATOMS: atom_id res chain seq x y z
N ARG A 1 -2.33 13.38 -9.44
CA ARG A 1 -1.09 12.56 -9.37
C ARG A 1 -1.50 11.10 -9.56
N PHE A 2 -0.74 10.30 -10.30
CA PHE A 2 -1.16 8.96 -10.76
C PHE A 2 -0.27 7.86 -10.20
N ILE A 3 -0.86 6.70 -9.93
CA ILE A 3 -0.14 5.46 -9.62
C ILE A 3 0.34 4.86 -10.95
N ASP A 4 1.55 4.29 -10.97
CA ASP A 4 2.06 3.60 -12.16
C ASP A 4 1.13 2.47 -12.60
N LYS A 5 0.84 2.40 -13.90
CA LYS A 5 -0.08 1.42 -14.49
C LYS A 5 0.36 -0.03 -14.23
N TRP A 6 1.67 -0.25 -14.11
CA TRP A 6 2.28 -1.56 -13.96
C TRP A 6 2.68 -1.88 -12.52
N TYR A 7 2.29 -1.03 -11.56
CA TYR A 7 2.51 -1.28 -10.15
C TYR A 7 1.93 -2.65 -9.74
N PRO A 8 2.74 -3.59 -9.21
CA PRO A 8 2.33 -4.97 -8.96
C PRO A 8 1.49 -5.09 -7.66
N SER A 9 0.37 -4.37 -7.58
CA SER A 9 -0.45 -4.24 -6.37
C SER A 9 -0.96 -5.58 -5.83
N SER A 10 -1.37 -6.51 -6.70
CA SER A 10 -1.86 -7.84 -6.31
C SER A 10 -0.76 -8.79 -5.84
N ARG A 11 0.47 -8.60 -6.33
CA ARG A 11 1.64 -9.43 -6.02
C ARG A 11 2.47 -8.91 -4.84
N THR A 12 2.31 -7.64 -4.48
CA THR A 12 3.04 -7.02 -3.37
C THR A 12 2.36 -7.39 -2.05
N CYS A 13 3.06 -7.95 -1.09
CA CYS A 13 2.51 -8.19 0.24
C CYS A 13 2.25 -6.86 0.94
N HIS A 14 1.00 -6.56 1.29
CA HIS A 14 0.68 -5.33 2.03
C HIS A 14 1.20 -5.33 3.48
N VAL A 15 1.75 -6.43 3.98
CA VAL A 15 2.36 -6.49 5.33
C VAL A 15 3.83 -6.11 5.28
N CYS A 16 4.62 -6.77 4.44
CA CYS A 16 6.08 -6.60 4.42
C CYS A 16 6.65 -5.99 3.13
N GLY A 17 5.84 -5.78 2.09
CA GLY A 17 6.26 -5.22 0.81
C GLY A 17 6.94 -6.21 -0.16
N ALA A 18 7.16 -7.47 0.23
CA ALA A 18 7.73 -8.48 -0.66
C ALA A 18 6.81 -8.77 -1.86
N VAL A 19 7.39 -8.93 -3.06
CA VAL A 19 6.64 -9.21 -4.29
C VAL A 19 6.69 -10.71 -4.60
N ASN A 20 5.54 -11.34 -4.71
CA ASN A 20 5.42 -12.73 -5.17
C ASN A 20 5.43 -12.78 -6.71
N GLN A 21 6.51 -13.31 -7.30
CA GLN A 21 6.64 -13.42 -8.76
C GLN A 21 5.83 -14.59 -9.34
N ASP A 22 5.51 -15.59 -8.52
CA ASP A 22 4.89 -16.86 -8.94
C ASP A 22 3.36 -16.87 -8.78
N LEU A 23 2.76 -15.71 -8.42
CA LEU A 23 1.32 -15.60 -8.22
C LEU A 23 0.56 -15.67 -9.56
N ASN A 24 -0.32 -16.65 -9.71
CA ASN A 24 -1.15 -16.81 -10.89
C ASN A 24 -2.48 -16.05 -10.74
N LEU A 25 -3.12 -15.77 -11.89
CA LEU A 25 -4.44 -15.12 -11.90
C LEU A 25 -5.55 -15.98 -11.27
N SER A 26 -5.38 -17.31 -11.25
CA SER A 26 -6.28 -18.26 -10.58
C SER A 26 -6.20 -18.18 -9.05
N ASP A 27 -5.09 -17.68 -8.52
CA ASP A 27 -4.82 -17.72 -7.08
C ASP A 27 -5.58 -16.58 -6.41
N ARG A 28 -6.68 -16.93 -5.74
CA ARG A 28 -7.49 -15.97 -4.97
C ARG A 28 -6.84 -15.63 -3.63
N THR A 29 -6.10 -16.57 -3.07
CA THR A 29 -5.36 -16.43 -1.81
C THR A 29 -3.93 -16.94 -1.98
N TRP A 30 -2.97 -16.30 -1.31
CA TRP A 30 -1.59 -16.75 -1.28
C TRP A 30 -0.92 -16.43 0.06
N GLN A 31 0.06 -17.24 0.46
CA GLN A 31 0.88 -16.97 1.62
C GLN A 31 2.14 -16.19 1.20
N CYS A 32 2.45 -15.11 1.90
CA CYS A 32 3.66 -14.35 1.62
C CYS A 32 4.91 -15.20 1.90
N PRO A 33 5.84 -15.37 0.95
CA PRO A 33 7.04 -16.19 1.16
C PRO A 33 8.04 -15.55 2.13
N ASN A 34 7.86 -14.28 2.49
CA ASN A 34 8.73 -13.55 3.38
C ASN A 34 8.18 -13.46 4.81
N CYS A 35 6.94 -12.99 4.96
CA CYS A 35 6.33 -12.77 6.29
C CYS A 35 5.26 -13.80 6.66
N HIS A 36 4.99 -14.77 5.80
CA HIS A 36 4.03 -15.88 6.01
C HIS A 36 2.58 -15.46 6.26
N THR A 37 2.23 -14.19 6.04
CA THR A 37 0.83 -13.74 6.10
C THR A 37 0.03 -14.34 4.97
N GLU A 38 -1.16 -14.86 5.27
CA GLU A 38 -2.16 -15.23 4.26
C GLU A 38 -2.87 -14.00 3.72
N LEU A 39 -2.95 -13.88 2.40
CA LEU A 39 -3.43 -12.71 1.70
C LEU A 39 -4.54 -13.10 0.73
N ASP A 40 -5.72 -12.49 0.86
CA ASP A 40 -6.68 -12.40 -0.24
C ASP A 40 -6.14 -11.41 -1.28
N ARG A 41 -6.06 -11.85 -2.53
CA ARG A 41 -5.39 -11.11 -3.61
C ARG A 41 -6.04 -9.74 -3.87
N ASP A 42 -7.37 -9.69 -3.90
CA ASP A 42 -8.10 -8.46 -4.28
C ASP A 42 -8.07 -7.45 -3.12
N ARG A 43 -8.26 -7.91 -1.87
CA ARG A 43 -8.09 -7.09 -0.67
C ARG A 43 -6.67 -6.55 -0.54
N ASN A 44 -5.67 -7.40 -0.76
CA ASN A 44 -4.26 -7.01 -0.74
C ASN A 44 -3.95 -5.93 -1.78
N ALA A 45 -4.45 -6.10 -3.02
CA ALA A 45 -4.29 -5.11 -4.08
C ALA A 45 -4.91 -3.76 -3.70
N ALA A 46 -6.12 -3.75 -3.15
CA ALA A 46 -6.81 -2.53 -2.72
C ALA A 46 -6.02 -1.75 -1.65
N ILE A 47 -5.45 -2.45 -0.65
CA ILE A 47 -4.62 -1.83 0.39
C ILE A 47 -3.37 -1.21 -0.23
N ASN A 48 -2.68 -1.92 -1.12
CA ASN A 48 -1.47 -1.41 -1.77
C ASN A 48 -1.76 -0.18 -2.65
N ILE A 49 -2.83 -0.22 -3.45
CA ILE A 49 -3.27 0.92 -4.26
C ILE A 49 -3.58 2.13 -3.37
N HIS A 50 -4.32 1.94 -2.27
CA HIS A 50 -4.62 3.00 -1.33
C HIS A 50 -3.35 3.61 -0.73
N ARG A 51 -2.40 2.78 -0.28
CA ARG A 51 -1.15 3.26 0.34
C ARG A 51 -0.28 4.03 -0.63
N VAL A 52 -0.10 3.54 -1.85
CA VAL A 52 0.67 4.26 -2.88
C VAL A 52 -0.06 5.54 -3.28
N GLY A 53 -1.38 5.49 -3.47
CA GLY A 53 -2.18 6.68 -3.73
C GLY A 53 -2.04 7.74 -2.63
N ALA A 54 -2.14 7.33 -1.37
CA ALA A 54 -2.01 8.21 -0.21
C ALA A 54 -0.58 8.78 -0.04
N SER A 55 0.47 7.98 -0.28
CA SER A 55 1.85 8.49 -0.21
C SER A 55 2.18 9.50 -1.31
N THR A 56 1.44 9.48 -2.43
CA THR A 56 1.57 10.55 -3.42
C THR A 56 0.95 11.89 -2.99
N LEU A 57 0.21 11.95 -1.88
CA LEU A 57 -0.44 13.17 -1.38
C LEU A 57 0.41 13.96 -0.36
N SER A 58 1.51 13.40 0.14
CA SER A 58 2.30 14.05 1.19
C SER A 58 3.41 14.94 0.62
N GLU A 59 3.06 16.18 0.29
CA GLU A 59 3.96 17.34 0.31
C GLU A 59 3.15 18.65 0.50
N GLU A 60 2.34 18.71 1.55
CA GLU A 60 1.97 20.00 2.16
C GLU A 60 2.14 19.86 3.67
N VAL A 61 3.31 20.32 4.15
CA VAL A 61 3.51 20.67 5.54
C VAL A 61 2.55 21.83 5.86
N VAL A 62 1.33 21.51 6.29
CA VAL A 62 0.53 22.49 7.02
C VAL A 62 1.19 22.65 8.38
N SER A 63 2.02 23.66 8.50
CA SER A 63 2.53 24.16 9.77
C SER A 63 1.34 24.32 10.73
N PRO A 64 1.37 23.78 11.96
CA PRO A 64 0.39 24.15 12.94
C PRO A 64 0.57 25.65 13.22
N ASP A 65 -0.45 26.42 12.85
CA ASP A 65 -0.58 27.82 13.21
C ASP A 65 -0.34 27.95 14.72
N SER A 66 0.81 28.52 15.04
CA SER A 66 1.20 28.82 16.41
C SER A 66 0.45 30.08 16.83
N SER A 67 -0.81 29.95 17.20
CA SER A 67 -1.53 31.01 17.93
C SER A 67 -2.57 30.42 18.88
N GLY A 68 -2.10 29.50 19.72
CA GLY A 68 -2.66 29.32 21.05
C GLY A 68 -2.32 30.53 21.91
N SER A 69 -3.32 31.37 22.16
CA SER A 69 -3.29 32.42 23.18
C SER A 69 -2.95 31.80 24.54
N LEU A 70 -1.81 32.18 25.10
CA LEU A 70 -1.47 32.02 26.51
C LEU A 70 -0.99 33.36 27.04
N ARG A 71 -1.96 34.18 27.50
CA ARG A 71 -1.93 35.05 28.69
C ARG A 71 -3.21 35.86 28.76
#